data_AF-X1L862-F1
#
_entry.id   AF-X1L862-F1
#
_cell.length_a   1.000
_cell.length_b   1.000
_cell.length_c   1.000
_cell.angle_alpha   90.00
_cell.angle_beta   90.00
_cell.angle_gamma   90.00
#
_symmetry.space_group_name_H-M   'P 1'
#
loop_
_entity.id
_entity.type
_entity.pdbx_description
1 polymer ?
#
loop_
_entity_poly.entity_id
_entity_poly.type
_entity_poly.pdbx_seq_one_letter_code
_entity_poly.pdbx_strand_id
1 'polypeptide(L)' 'PMVAGVELSGTLKIGDKIHIKGATTDMELAVESMQIDRVDITEGKLGDLVGIKVPERVRRGDIVYKVTE' A
#
# COMPACT_ATOMS: atom_id res chain seq x y z
N PRO A 1 -10.05 -5.83 -11.13
CA PRO A 1 -8.91 -5.69 -10.20
C PRO A 1 -8.50 -4.20 -10.08
N MET A 2 -8.73 -3.59 -8.92
CA MET A 2 -8.20 -2.25 -8.62
C MET A 2 -6.81 -2.36 -8.00
N VAL A 3 -5.90 -1.48 -8.43
CA VAL A 3 -4.52 -1.43 -7.95
C VAL A 3 -4.24 0.01 -7.52
N ALA A 4 -3.71 0.15 -6.32
CA ALA A 4 -3.21 1.41 -5.78
C ALA A 4 -1.70 1.46 -5.98
N GLY A 5 -1.21 2.51 -6.64
CA GLY A 5 0.22 2.83 -6.62
C GLY A 5 0.51 3.66 -5.37
N VAL A 6 1.35 3.13 -4.49
CA VAL A 6 1.76 3.79 -3.25
C VAL A 6 3.27 4.01 -3.29
N GLU A 7 3.70 5.25 -3.11
CA GLU A 7 5.11 5.58 -2.91
C GLU A 7 5.45 5.35 -1.45
N LEU A 8 6.36 4.42 -1.18
CA LEU A 8 6.72 4.07 0.18
C LEU A 8 7.68 5.11 0.76
N SER A 9 7.31 5.70 1.90
CA SER A 9 8.22 6.53 2.70
C SER A 9 9.03 5.73 3.73
N GLY A 10 9.07 4.39 3.60
CA GLY A 10 9.66 3.47 4.57
C GLY A 10 9.69 2.04 4.05
N THR A 11 9.99 1.08 4.92
CA THR A 11 9.97 -0.35 4.55
C THR A 11 8.60 -0.98 4.80
N LEU A 12 8.10 -1.71 3.80
CA LEU A 12 6.82 -2.43 3.84
C LEU A 12 7.03 -3.87 3.38
N LYS A 13 6.42 -4.83 4.06
CA LYS A 13 6.50 -6.26 3.73
C LYS A 13 5.12 -6.85 3.46
N ILE A 14 5.09 -7.92 2.68
CA ILE A 14 3.88 -8.74 2.53
C ILE A 14 3.51 -9.27 3.93
N GLY A 15 2.23 -9.14 4.29
CA GLY A 15 1.71 -9.48 5.61
C GLY A 15 1.63 -8.30 6.59
N ASP A 16 2.28 -7.17 6.29
CA ASP A 16 2.11 -5.96 7.10
C ASP A 16 0.67 -5.42 6.97
N LYS A 17 0.15 -4.86 8.06
CA LYS A 17 -1.10 -4.09 8.04
C LYS A 17 -0.82 -2.64 7.67
N ILE A 18 -1.58 -2.14 6.72
CA ILE A 18 -1.60 -0.73 6.35
C ILE A 18 -3.00 -0.16 6.58
N HIS A 19 -3.02 1.09 7.00
CA HIS A 19 -4.22 1.87 7.21
C HIS A 19 -4.22 3.01 6.19
N ILE A 20 -5.18 2.99 5.27
CA ILE A 20 -5.36 4.02 4.26
C ILE A 20 -6.35 5.03 4.79
N LYS A 21 -5.86 6.26 4.98
CA LYS A 21 -6.65 7.39 5.45
C LYS A 21 -6.60 8.53 4.45
N GLY A 22 -7.73 8.76 3.81
CA GLY A 22 -8.01 9.87 2.91
C GLY A 22 -9.07 10.80 3.47
N ALA A 23 -9.51 11.74 2.62
CA ALA A 23 -10.58 12.67 2.99
C ALA A 23 -11.96 12.00 3.18
N THR A 24 -12.19 10.89 2.47
CA THR A 24 -13.48 10.16 2.48
C THR A 24 -13.28 8.65 2.64
N THR A 25 -12.06 8.21 2.89
CA THR A 25 -11.66 6.81 2.86
C THR A 25 -10.88 6.54 4.14
N ASP A 26 -11.35 5.61 4.96
CA ASP A 26 -10.67 5.18 6.19
C ASP A 26 -10.84 3.66 6.25
N MET A 27 -9.75 2.94 6.01
CA MET A 27 -9.79 1.49 5.89
C MET A 27 -8.44 0.86 6.16
N GLU A 28 -8.47 -0.27 6.87
CA GLU A 28 -7.32 -1.11 7.15
C GLU A 28 -7.30 -2.30 6.21
N LEU A 29 -6.14 -2.57 5.62
CA LEU A 29 -5.92 -3.80 4.86
C LEU A 29 -4.57 -4.42 5.20
N ALA A 30 -4.52 -5.74 5.11
CA ALA A 30 -3.26 -6.46 5.13
C ALA A 30 -2.72 -6.55 3.71
N VAL A 31 -1.41 -6.38 3.56
CA VAL A 31 -0.73 -6.47 2.27
C VAL A 31 -0.65 -7.93 1.85
N GLU A 32 -1.55 -8.36 0.97
CA GLU A 32 -1.54 -9.73 0.42
C GLU A 32 -0.57 -9.88 -0.75
N SER A 33 -0.45 -8.86 -1.60
CA SER A 33 0.39 -8.88 -2.81
C SER A 33 0.96 -7.50 -3.10
N MET A 34 2.25 -7.44 -3.45
CA MET A 34 2.95 -6.22 -3.85
C MET A 34 3.71 -6.42 -5.14
N GLN A 35 3.71 -5.38 -5.98
CA GLN A 35 4.43 -5.36 -7.25
C GLN A 35 5.16 -4.03 -7.44
N ILE A 36 6.41 -4.04 -7.89
CA ILE A 36 7.15 -2.85 -8.33
C ILE A 36 7.55 -3.07 -9.79
N ASP A 37 7.24 -2.12 -10.67
CA ASP A 37 7.62 -2.19 -12.10
C ASP A 37 7.29 -3.53 -12.78
N ARG A 38 6.14 -4.11 -12.44
CA ARG A 38 5.64 -5.43 -12.92
C ARG A 38 6.41 -6.65 -12.39
N VAL A 39 7.20 -6.47 -11.33
CA VAL A 39 7.92 -7.52 -10.62
C VAL A 39 7.26 -7.75 -9.27
N ASP A 40 6.90 -8.99 -8.96
CA ASP A 40 6.40 -9.37 -7.65
C ASP A 40 7.51 -9.27 -6.60
N ILE A 41 7.26 -8.54 -5.51
CA ILE A 41 8.23 -8.29 -4.45
C ILE A 41 7.62 -8.60 -3.08
N THR A 42 8.44 -9.12 -2.18
CA THR A 42 8.03 -9.43 -0.81
C THR A 42 8.29 -8.28 0.17
N GLU A 43 9.21 -7.39 -0.17
CA GLU A 43 9.63 -6.24 0.63
C GLU A 43 9.84 -5.03 -0.28
N GLY A 44 9.16 -3.93 0.01
CA GLY A 44 9.36 -2.62 -0.61
C GLY A 44 10.21 -1.73 0.28
N LYS A 45 11.07 -0.91 -0.33
CA LYS A 45 11.96 0.03 0.36
C LYS A 45 11.45 1.46 0.23
N LEU A 46 12.05 2.35 1.01
CA LEU A 46 11.80 3.79 0.94
C LEU A 46 12.16 4.31 -0.46
N GLY A 47 11.21 5.00 -1.09
CA GLY A 47 11.29 5.53 -2.45
C GLY A 47 10.74 4.60 -3.52
N ASP A 48 10.36 3.36 -3.18
CA ASP A 48 9.78 2.44 -4.15
C ASP A 48 8.29 2.75 -4.40
N LEU A 49 7.90 2.68 -5.68
CA LEU A 49 6.50 2.74 -6.11
C LEU A 49 5.92 1.34 -6.16
N VAL A 50 5.16 1.00 -5.13
CA VAL A 50 4.55 -0.32 -5.00
C VAL A 50 3.09 -0.29 -5.43
N GLY A 51 2.73 -1.16 -6.37
CA GLY A 51 1.36 -1.54 -6.69
C GLY A 51 0.82 -2.51 -5.64
N ILE A 52 -0.17 -2.07 -4.88
CA ILE A 52 -0.89 -2.90 -3.91
C ILE A 52 -2.30 -3.15 -4.43
N LYS A 53 -2.75 -4.39 -4.33
CA LYS A 53 -4.13 -4.74 -4.64
C LYS A 53 -5.03 -4.23 -3.52
N VAL A 54 -5.96 -3.36 -3.87
CA VAL A 54 -6.92 -2.77 -2.91
C VAL A 54 -8.34 -3.25 -3.21
N PRO A 55 -9.14 -3.54 -2.19
CA PRO A 55 -10.54 -3.95 -2.39
C PRO A 55 -11.39 -2.78 -2.88
N GLU A 56 -11.04 -1.55 -2.47
CA GLU A 56 -11.78 -0.34 -2.77
C GLU A 56 -10.95 0.70 -3.55
N ARG A 57 -11.64 1.69 -4.09
CA ARG A 57 -11.03 2.76 -4.86
C ARG A 57 -10.38 3.78 -3.93
N VAL A 58 -9.06 3.87 -4.01
CA VAL A 58 -8.27 4.96 -3.39
C VAL A 58 -8.14 6.16 -4.32
N ARG A 59 -7.89 7.34 -3.76
CA ARG A 59 -7.72 8.60 -4.48
C ARG A 59 -6.31 9.15 -4.28
N ARG A 60 -5.85 9.97 -5.24
CA ARG A 60 -4.60 10.72 -5.07
C ARG A 60 -4.77 11.68 -3.89
N GLY A 61 -3.84 11.61 -2.94
CA GLY A 61 -3.87 12.39 -1.69
C GLY A 61 -4.22 11.56 -0.46
N ASP A 62 -4.64 10.30 -0.62
CA ASP A 62 -4.81 9.39 0.51
C ASP A 62 -3.44 9.09 1.13
N ILE A 63 -3.37 9.11 2.46
CA ILE A 63 -2.15 8.83 3.22
C ILE A 63 -2.22 7.40 3.70
N VAL A 64 -1.15 6.65 3.46
CA VAL A 64 -1.02 5.26 3.91
C VAL A 64 -0.12 5.22 5.14
N TYR A 65 -0.65 4.70 6.24
CA TYR A 65 0.08 4.48 7.48
C TYR A 65 0.37 3.00 7.65
N LYS A 66 1.60 2.64 8.02
CA LYS A 66 1.90 1.28 8.47
C LYS A 66 1.42 1.13 9.90
N VAL A 67 0.58 0.13 10.16
CA VAL A 67 0.14 -0.21 11.51
C VAL A 67 1.19 -1.12 12.12
N THR A 68 2.02 -0.56 12.99
CA THR A 68 2.94 -1.31 13.86
C THR A 68 2.29 -1.42 15.23
N GLU A 69 2.01 -2.64 15.69
CA GLU A 69 1.70 -2.92 17.10
C GLU A 69 2.94 -2.70 17.99
#